data_AF-A0A4U5NYL8-F1
#
_entry.id   AF-A0A4U5NYL8-F1
#
_cell.length_a   1.000
_cell.length_b   1.000
_cell.length_c   1.000
_cell.angle_alpha   90.00
_cell.angle_beta   90.00
_cell.angle_gamma   90.00
#
_symmetry.space_group_name_H-M   'P 1'
#
loop_
_entity.id
_entity.type
_entity.pdbx_description
1 polymer ?
#
loop_
_entity_poly.entity_id
_entity_poly.type
_entity_poly.pdbx_seq_one_letter_code
_entity_poly.pdbx_strand_id
1 'polypeptide(L)'
;MFEALVLDIEGTTSSISFVKDELFPYVYRNVESYLREKGTEETFAPLVALANSEAEVDANVGKIEAEEARENKVEKLTKNIKMWIDKDKKFTAMKQLQGQMWKDAYEQNLIKGQYPKRRLRLICSVDGLKYLFRDEKEARKLILRLLASSRGLSV
;
A
#
# COMPACT_ATOMS: atom_id res chain seq x y z
N MET A 1 26.21 -0.30 -21.96
CA MET A 1 25.26 0.78 -21.60
C MET A 1 24.09 0.12 -20.89
N PHE A 2 23.58 0.69 -19.81
CA PHE A 2 22.42 0.12 -19.10
C PHE A 2 21.12 0.55 -19.79
N GLU A 3 20.10 -0.31 -19.84
CA GLU A 3 18.79 -0.02 -20.46
C GLU A 3 17.70 0.32 -19.43
N ALA A 4 17.92 -0.09 -18.18
CA ALA A 4 16.98 0.10 -17.10
C ALA A 4 17.69 0.24 -15.75
N LEU A 5 17.02 0.89 -14.81
CA LEU A 5 17.45 1.05 -13.44
C LEU A 5 16.42 0.38 -12.52
N VAL A 6 16.87 -0.61 -11.74
CA VAL A 6 16.03 -1.28 -10.76
C VAL A 6 16.24 -0.60 -9.40
N LEU A 7 15.18 0.00 -8.87
CA LEU A 7 15.19 0.72 -7.62
C LEU A 7 14.45 -0.09 -6.55
N ASP A 8 15.09 -0.22 -5.40
CA ASP A 8 14.38 -0.64 -4.20
C ASP A 8 13.58 0.53 -3.61
N ILE A 9 12.51 0.24 -2.88
CA ILE A 9 11.73 1.27 -2.19
C ILE A 9 12.31 1.52 -0.81
N GLU A 10 12.32 0.48 0.01
CA GLU A 10 12.83 0.53 1.37
C GLU A 10 14.35 0.79 1.37
N GLY A 11 14.79 1.84 2.05
CA GLY A 11 16.22 2.12 2.24
C GLY A 11 16.96 2.65 1.01
N THR A 12 16.36 2.62 -0.19
CA THR A 12 16.94 3.12 -1.44
C THR A 12 16.25 4.40 -1.91
N THR A 13 14.93 4.43 -2.08
CA THR A 13 14.23 5.65 -2.51
C THR A 13 13.54 6.37 -1.37
N SER A 14 12.99 5.65 -0.38
CA SER A 14 12.46 6.19 0.87
C SER A 14 13.27 5.70 2.08
N SER A 15 13.13 6.35 3.25
CA SER A 15 13.73 5.81 4.48
C SER A 15 12.98 4.56 4.92
N ILE A 16 13.72 3.55 5.39
CA ILE A 16 13.15 2.36 6.04
C ILE A 16 12.17 2.78 7.16
N SER A 17 12.57 3.80 7.91
CA SER A 17 11.79 4.43 8.97
C SER A 17 10.45 4.99 8.46
N PHE A 18 10.39 5.63 7.30
CA PHE A 18 9.12 6.15 6.78
C PHE A 18 8.10 5.04 6.47
N VAL A 19 8.58 3.93 5.92
CA VAL A 19 7.69 2.78 5.66
C VAL A 19 7.19 2.18 6.97
N LYS A 20 8.10 1.90 7.91
CA LYS A 20 7.77 1.25 9.19
C LYS A 20 7.03 2.14 10.18
N ASP A 21 7.36 3.41 10.24
CA ASP A 21 6.91 4.33 11.29
C ASP A 21 5.73 5.21 10.83
N GLU A 22 5.51 5.36 9.52
CA GLU A 22 4.41 6.17 8.97
C GLU A 22 3.40 5.35 8.15
N LEU A 23 3.84 4.59 7.13
CA LEU A 23 2.91 3.93 6.21
C LEU A 23 2.12 2.77 6.84
N PHE A 24 2.81 1.84 7.52
CA PHE A 24 2.14 0.74 8.22
C PHE A 24 1.27 1.24 9.39
N PRO A 25 1.78 2.15 10.26
CA PRO A 25 0.97 2.68 11.35
C PRO A 25 -0.24 3.51 10.88
N TYR A 26 -0.13 4.19 9.73
CA TYR A 26 -1.29 4.86 9.12
C TYR A 26 -2.38 3.86 8.78
N VAL A 27 -2.06 2.75 8.10
CA VAL A 27 -3.05 1.73 7.75
C VAL A 27 -3.66 1.13 9.01
N TYR A 28 -2.82 0.77 9.99
CA TYR A 28 -3.27 0.19 11.25
C TYR A 28 -4.31 1.06 11.96
N ARG A 29 -4.10 2.38 11.99
CA ARG A 29 -5.00 3.34 12.65
C ARG A 29 -6.27 3.64 11.85
N ASN A 30 -6.20 3.63 10.52
CA ASN A 30 -7.28 4.13 9.66
C ASN A 30 -8.05 3.04 8.92
N VAL A 31 -7.64 1.77 9.00
CA VAL A 31 -8.26 0.69 8.22
C VAL A 31 -9.75 0.55 8.51
N GLU A 32 -10.16 0.68 9.78
CA GLU A 32 -11.56 0.52 10.15
C GLU A 32 -12.43 1.65 9.60
N SER A 33 -12.06 2.91 9.84
CA SER A 33 -12.79 4.06 9.32
C SER A 33 -12.83 4.06 7.80
N TYR A 34 -11.70 3.74 7.15
CA TYR A 34 -11.61 3.63 5.71
C TYR A 34 -12.59 2.60 5.13
N LEU A 35 -12.67 1.40 5.72
CA LEU A 35 -13.62 0.37 5.28
C LEU A 35 -15.07 0.79 5.53
N ARG A 36 -15.36 1.46 6.65
CA ARG A 36 -16.72 1.96 6.95
C ARG A 36 -17.17 3.01 5.93
N GLU A 37 -16.32 3.99 5.66
CA GLU A 37 -16.64 5.16 4.82
C GLU A 37 -16.58 4.86 3.32
N LYS A 38 -15.53 4.17 2.86
CA LYS A 38 -15.27 3.94 1.44
C LYS A 38 -15.55 2.52 0.96
N GLY A 39 -15.77 1.59 1.88
CA GLY A 39 -16.10 0.22 1.50
C GLY A 39 -17.41 0.16 0.72
N THR A 40 -17.35 -0.27 -0.54
CA THR A 40 -18.52 -0.66 -1.33
C THR A 40 -18.50 -2.17 -1.53
N GLU A 41 -19.62 -2.81 -1.88
CA GLU A 41 -19.60 -4.25 -2.21
C GLU A 41 -18.60 -4.57 -3.33
N GLU A 42 -18.43 -3.66 -4.29
CA GLU A 42 -17.42 -3.79 -5.35
C GLU A 42 -15.97 -3.79 -4.83
N THR A 43 -15.71 -3.09 -3.72
CA THR A 43 -14.38 -3.06 -3.09
C THR A 43 -14.21 -4.20 -2.07
N PHE A 44 -15.29 -4.53 -1.34
CA PHE A 44 -15.30 -5.56 -0.31
C PHE A 44 -15.26 -6.97 -0.89
N ALA A 45 -16.09 -7.28 -1.87
CA ALA A 45 -16.18 -8.64 -2.44
C ALA A 45 -14.81 -9.22 -2.86
N PRO A 46 -13.96 -8.50 -3.63
CA PRO A 46 -12.65 -9.03 -3.98
C PRO A 46 -11.70 -9.12 -2.78
N LEU A 47 -11.74 -8.17 -1.85
CA LEU A 47 -10.89 -8.21 -0.64
C LEU A 47 -11.28 -9.36 0.30
N VAL A 48 -12.58 -9.60 0.46
CA VAL A 48 -13.14 -10.69 1.26
C VAL A 48 -12.82 -12.04 0.62
N ALA A 49 -12.97 -12.16 -0.70
CA ALA A 49 -12.59 -13.38 -1.43
C ALA A 49 -11.10 -13.70 -1.22
N LEU A 50 -10.22 -12.71 -1.39
CA LEU A 50 -8.79 -12.89 -1.14
C LEU A 50 -8.51 -13.25 0.33
N ALA A 51 -9.13 -12.56 1.29
CA ALA A 51 -8.96 -12.85 2.71
C ALA A 51 -9.39 -14.28 3.08
N ASN A 52 -10.48 -14.76 2.48
CA ASN A 52 -10.97 -16.13 2.67
C ASN A 52 -10.04 -17.17 2.04
N SER A 53 -9.47 -16.90 0.87
CA SER A 53 -8.43 -17.78 0.29
C SER A 53 -7.21 -17.88 1.20
N GLU A 54 -6.77 -16.77 1.80
CA GLU A 54 -5.66 -16.79 2.77
C GLU A 54 -6.03 -17.56 4.05
N ALA A 55 -7.32 -17.59 4.43
CA ALA A 55 -7.82 -18.38 5.56
C ALA A 55 -7.86 -19.90 5.32
N GLU A 56 -7.79 -20.34 4.06
CA GLU A 56 -7.59 -21.76 3.75
C GLU A 56 -6.15 -22.20 4.00
N VAL A 57 -5.20 -21.27 3.92
CA VAL A 57 -3.77 -21.52 4.10
C VAL A 57 -3.32 -21.25 5.54
N ASP A 58 -3.94 -20.29 6.22
CA ASP A 58 -3.62 -19.91 7.59
C ASP A 58 -4.89 -19.91 8.47
N ALA A 59 -5.01 -20.91 9.33
CA ALA A 59 -6.14 -21.08 10.25
C ALA A 59 -6.31 -19.94 11.27
N ASN A 60 -5.32 -19.04 11.39
CA ASN A 60 -5.44 -17.86 12.24
C ASN A 60 -6.23 -16.71 11.58
N VAL A 61 -6.53 -16.80 10.27
CA VAL A 61 -7.32 -15.81 9.56
C VAL A 61 -8.79 -16.13 9.73
N GLY A 62 -9.56 -15.16 10.20
CA GLY A 62 -11.01 -15.33 10.35
C GLY A 62 -11.70 -15.33 9.00
N LYS A 63 -12.49 -16.37 8.72
CA LYS A 63 -13.37 -16.40 7.54
C LYS A 63 -14.50 -15.37 7.66
N ILE A 64 -14.80 -14.74 6.54
CA ILE A 64 -15.85 -13.75 6.39
C ILE A 64 -16.90 -14.36 5.46
N GLU A 65 -18.11 -14.60 5.97
CA GLU A 65 -19.17 -15.23 5.18
C GLU A 65 -19.85 -14.17 4.28
N ALA A 66 -20.35 -14.61 3.13
CA ALA A 66 -20.96 -13.70 2.16
C ALA A 66 -22.27 -13.07 2.69
N GLU A 67 -23.03 -13.83 3.49
CA GLU A 67 -24.32 -13.42 4.05
C GLU A 67 -24.20 -12.55 5.32
N GLU A 68 -22.98 -12.31 5.83
CA GLU A 68 -22.79 -11.48 7.00
C GLU A 68 -23.20 -10.02 6.76
N ALA A 69 -23.75 -9.39 7.80
CA ALA A 69 -23.98 -7.96 7.80
C ALA A 69 -22.67 -7.22 7.49
N ARG A 70 -22.76 -6.15 6.69
CA ARG A 70 -21.60 -5.33 6.28
C ARG A 70 -20.73 -4.94 7.47
N GLU A 71 -21.34 -4.54 8.57
CA GLU A 71 -20.66 -4.17 9.81
C GLU A 71 -19.76 -5.29 10.35
N ASN A 72 -20.27 -6.53 10.37
CA ASN A 72 -19.50 -7.69 10.80
C ASN A 72 -18.35 -8.01 9.83
N LYS A 73 -18.59 -7.87 8.52
CA LYS A 73 -17.54 -8.04 7.50
C LYS A 73 -16.40 -7.05 7.70
N VAL A 74 -16.73 -5.78 7.97
CA VAL A 74 -15.75 -4.72 8.25
C VAL A 74 -14.93 -5.03 9.49
N GLU A 75 -15.59 -5.43 10.58
CA GLU A 75 -14.92 -5.75 11.83
C GLU A 75 -13.96 -6.93 11.68
N LYS A 76 -14.40 -8.03 11.04
CA LYS A 76 -13.57 -9.20 10.77
C LYS A 76 -12.39 -8.87 9.87
N LEU A 77 -12.62 -8.13 8.79
CA LEU A 77 -11.56 -7.74 7.86
C LEU A 77 -10.53 -6.82 8.55
N THR A 78 -11.00 -5.85 9.34
CA THR A 78 -10.16 -4.99 10.18
C THR A 78 -9.29 -5.80 11.13
N LYS A 79 -9.89 -6.78 11.82
CA LYS A 79 -9.17 -7.67 12.76
C LYS A 79 -8.12 -8.50 12.05
N ASN A 80 -8.45 -9.09 10.91
CA ASN A 80 -7.51 -9.85 10.09
C ASN A 80 -6.32 -8.98 9.68
N ILE A 81 -6.57 -7.77 9.16
CA ILE A 81 -5.52 -6.86 8.69
C ILE A 81 -4.60 -6.41 9.83
N LYS A 82 -5.16 -6.01 10.98
CA LYS A 82 -4.36 -5.63 12.13
C LYS A 82 -3.47 -6.80 12.59
N MET A 83 -4.03 -8.00 12.65
CA MET A 83 -3.26 -9.20 13.00
C MET A 83 -2.15 -9.50 11.98
N TRP A 84 -2.42 -9.32 10.68
CA TRP A 84 -1.43 -9.53 9.64
C TRP A 84 -0.27 -8.52 9.74
N ILE A 85 -0.57 -7.26 10.05
CA ILE A 85 0.45 -6.23 10.31
C ILE A 85 1.28 -6.62 11.54
N ASP A 86 0.63 -6.99 12.65
CA ASP A 86 1.31 -7.34 13.91
C ASP A 86 2.22 -8.56 13.76
N LYS A 87 1.85 -9.52 12.89
CA LYS A 87 2.63 -10.74 12.63
C LYS A 87 3.56 -10.64 11.41
N ASP A 88 3.70 -9.47 10.80
CA ASP A 88 4.45 -9.24 9.55
C ASP A 88 4.08 -10.24 8.43
N LYS A 89 2.78 -10.57 8.33
CA LYS A 89 2.23 -11.48 7.32
C LYS A 89 1.91 -10.71 6.04
N LYS A 90 2.58 -11.07 4.96
CA LYS A 90 2.54 -10.34 3.67
C LYS A 90 1.45 -10.86 2.71
N PHE A 91 0.23 -10.99 3.20
CA PHE A 91 -0.90 -11.50 2.42
C PHE A 91 -1.35 -10.55 1.31
N THR A 92 -1.94 -11.13 0.26
CA THR A 92 -2.32 -10.38 -0.95
C THR A 92 -3.47 -9.41 -0.68
N ALA A 93 -4.47 -9.86 0.08
CA ALA A 93 -5.61 -9.02 0.49
C ALA A 93 -5.16 -7.76 1.24
N MET A 94 -4.20 -7.92 2.16
CA MET A 94 -3.63 -6.81 2.95
C MET A 94 -2.96 -5.78 2.05
N LYS A 95 -2.06 -6.25 1.18
CA LYS A 95 -1.28 -5.43 0.25
C LYS A 95 -2.18 -4.60 -0.65
N GLN A 96 -3.19 -5.23 -1.25
CA GLN A 96 -4.16 -4.55 -2.09
C GLN A 96 -4.89 -3.41 -1.36
N LEU A 97 -5.35 -3.64 -0.12
CA LEU A 97 -5.99 -2.59 0.66
C LEU A 97 -5.00 -1.49 1.07
N GLN A 98 -3.78 -1.85 1.48
CA GLN A 98 -2.72 -0.91 1.81
C GLN A 98 -2.44 0.03 0.64
N GLY A 99 -2.30 -0.50 -0.57
CA GLY A 99 -2.11 0.28 -1.79
C GLY A 99 -3.24 1.28 -2.04
N GLN A 100 -4.50 0.87 -1.88
CA GLN A 100 -5.66 1.75 -2.01
C GLN A 100 -5.66 2.86 -0.95
N MET A 101 -5.50 2.50 0.33
CA MET A 101 -5.48 3.44 1.44
C MET A 101 -4.36 4.46 1.31
N TRP A 102 -3.15 4.02 0.93
CA TRP A 102 -2.03 4.93 0.70
C TRP A 102 -2.33 5.86 -0.46
N LYS A 103 -2.77 5.35 -1.61
CA LYS A 103 -3.12 6.19 -2.76
C LYS A 103 -4.06 7.33 -2.35
N ASP A 104 -5.11 7.00 -1.63
CA ASP A 104 -6.09 7.98 -1.15
C ASP A 104 -5.49 8.95 -0.13
N ALA A 105 -4.68 8.47 0.80
CA ALA A 105 -4.00 9.29 1.80
C ALA A 105 -3.06 10.31 1.15
N TYR A 106 -2.37 9.92 0.08
CA TYR A 106 -1.50 10.81 -0.67
C TYR A 106 -2.28 11.81 -1.53
N GLU A 107 -3.36 11.39 -2.17
CA GLU A 107 -4.24 12.29 -2.94
C GLU A 107 -4.88 13.35 -2.02
N GLN A 108 -5.17 12.99 -0.78
CA GLN A 108 -5.69 13.90 0.25
C GLN A 108 -4.61 14.66 1.03
N ASN A 109 -3.32 14.47 0.70
CA ASN A 109 -2.18 15.03 1.44
C ASN A 109 -2.12 14.69 2.95
N LEU A 110 -2.79 13.61 3.37
CA LEU A 110 -2.77 13.09 4.75
C LEU A 110 -1.42 12.47 5.10
N ILE A 111 -0.75 11.86 4.11
CA ILE A 111 0.63 11.38 4.22
C ILE A 111 1.49 12.19 3.26
N LYS A 112 2.59 12.74 3.78
CA LYS A 112 3.63 13.34 2.95
C LYS A 112 4.80 12.38 2.84
N GLY A 113 5.14 12.07 1.60
CA GLY A 113 6.27 11.21 1.30
C GLY A 113 7.57 11.76 1.82
N GLN A 114 8.26 11.05 2.71
CA GLN A 114 9.63 11.41 3.08
C GLN A 114 10.62 10.75 2.11
N TYR A 115 11.11 11.58 1.19
CA TYR A 115 12.10 11.20 0.20
C TYR A 115 13.30 12.14 0.33
N PRO A 116 14.51 11.64 0.63
CA PRO A 116 15.69 12.47 0.69
C PRO A 116 15.90 13.18 -0.65
N LYS A 117 15.81 14.52 -0.67
CA LYS A 117 15.90 15.35 -1.90
C LYS A 117 17.17 15.08 -2.74
N ARG A 118 18.25 14.59 -2.12
CA ARG A 118 19.48 14.21 -2.82
C ARG A 118 19.30 12.96 -3.68
N ARG A 119 18.55 11.97 -3.21
CA ARG A 119 18.31 10.71 -3.95
C ARG A 119 17.33 10.91 -5.10
N LEU A 120 16.25 11.68 -4.87
CA LEU A 120 15.34 12.08 -5.95
C LEU A 120 16.08 12.82 -7.07
N ARG A 121 17.02 13.72 -6.74
CA ARG A 121 17.82 14.43 -7.75
C ARG A 121 18.78 13.53 -8.53
N LEU A 122 19.30 12.47 -7.92
CA LEU A 122 20.18 11.53 -8.62
C LEU A 122 19.38 10.67 -9.63
N ILE A 123 18.17 10.25 -9.24
CA ILE A 123 17.23 9.53 -10.12
C ILE A 123 16.74 10.49 -11.22
N CYS A 124 16.27 11.68 -10.82
CA CYS A 124 16.42 12.99 -11.48
C CYS A 124 17.30 13.07 -12.73
N SER A 125 18.60 12.90 -12.51
CA SER A 125 19.65 13.22 -13.48
C SER A 125 19.91 12.15 -14.54
N VAL A 126 19.27 10.98 -14.43
CA VAL A 126 19.45 9.90 -15.42
C VAL A 126 18.29 9.91 -16.41
N ASP A 127 18.51 10.48 -17.58
CA ASP A 127 17.53 10.52 -18.65
C ASP A 127 17.66 9.31 -19.60
N GLY A 128 16.55 8.89 -20.20
CA GLY A 128 16.52 7.82 -21.20
C GLY A 128 16.47 6.38 -20.65
N LEU A 129 16.51 6.17 -19.34
CA LEU A 129 16.40 4.84 -18.72
C LEU A 129 14.98 4.51 -18.28
N LYS A 130 14.61 3.22 -18.42
CA LYS A 130 13.38 2.68 -17.83
C LYS A 130 13.57 2.44 -16.33
N TYR A 131 12.62 2.88 -15.51
CA TYR A 131 12.63 2.66 -14.07
C TYR A 131 11.76 1.46 -13.67
N LEU A 132 12.39 0.47 -13.05
CA LEU A 132 11.74 -0.70 -12.46
C LEU A 132 11.84 -0.60 -10.94
N PHE A 133 10.76 -0.91 -10.22
CA PHE A 133 10.76 -0.94 -8.76
C PHE A 133 10.57 -2.38 -8.30
N ARG A 134 11.34 -2.79 -7.28
CA ARG A 134 11.32 -4.15 -6.76
C ARG A 134 10.05 -4.44 -5.94
N ASP A 135 9.46 -3.40 -5.34
CA ASP A 135 8.29 -3.49 -4.47
C ASP A 135 6.96 -3.20 -5.18
N GLU A 136 5.88 -3.35 -4.41
CA GLU A 136 4.47 -3.36 -4.82
C GLU A 136 4.08 -2.27 -5.84
N LYS A 137 3.26 -2.66 -6.84
CA LYS A 137 2.82 -1.82 -7.96
C LYS A 137 2.23 -0.47 -7.54
N GLU A 138 1.54 -0.41 -6.41
CA GLU A 138 0.91 0.82 -5.93
C GLU A 138 1.93 1.78 -5.27
N ALA A 139 2.89 1.26 -4.50
CA ALA A 139 4.01 2.05 -3.99
C ALA A 139 4.87 2.62 -5.12
N ARG A 140 5.03 1.87 -6.22
CA ARG A 140 5.66 2.34 -7.46
C ARG A 140 4.93 3.53 -8.09
N LYS A 141 3.60 3.45 -8.28
CA LYS A 141 2.82 4.55 -8.88
C LYS A 141 2.97 5.84 -8.08
N LEU A 142 3.03 5.70 -6.76
CA LEU A 142 3.19 6.82 -5.86
C LEU A 142 4.55 7.52 -6.01
N ILE A 143 5.64 6.76 -6.00
CA ILE A 143 7.00 7.31 -6.16
C ILE A 143 7.14 7.97 -7.54
N LEU A 144 6.58 7.35 -8.58
CA LEU A 144 6.56 7.93 -9.93
C LEU A 144 5.79 9.27 -9.95
N ARG A 145 4.65 9.38 -9.24
CA ARG A 145 3.91 10.64 -9.12
C ARG A 145 4.70 11.74 -8.44
N LEU A 146 5.44 11.41 -7.39
CA LEU A 146 6.27 12.36 -6.67
C LEU A 146 7.51 12.78 -7.47
N LEU A 147 8.13 11.84 -8.20
CA LEU A 147 9.19 12.14 -9.14
C LEU A 147 8.69 13.09 -10.25
N ALA A 148 7.51 12.83 -10.80
CA ALA A 148 6.90 13.68 -11.82
C ALA A 148 6.60 15.09 -11.29
N SER A 149 5.98 15.20 -10.11
CA SER A 149 5.76 16.49 -9.43
C SER A 149 7.05 17.26 -9.15
N SER A 150 8.13 16.57 -8.74
CA SER A 150 9.45 17.19 -8.52
C SER A 150 10.16 17.64 -9.81
N ARG A 151 9.80 17.05 -10.96
CA ARG A 151 10.29 17.41 -12.30
C ARG A 151 9.39 18.43 -13.01
N GLY A 152 8.27 18.86 -12.42
CA GLY A 152 7.26 19.67 -13.10
C GLY A 152 6.53 18.92 -14.23
N LEU A 153 6.61 17.59 -14.25
CA LEU A 153 5.89 16.73 -15.17
C LEU A 153 4.52 16.40 -14.57
N SER A 154 3.45 16.84 -15.22
CA SER A 154 2.10 16.36 -14.97
C SER A 154 2.01 14.88 -15.38
N VAL A 155 1.51 14.03 -14.47
CA VAL A 155 1.28 12.59 -14.69
C VAL A 155 0.04 12.36 -15.54
#